data_AF-A0A957E5A1-F1
#
_entry.id   AF-A0A957E5A1-F1
#
_cell.length_a   1.000
_cell.length_b   1.000
_cell.length_c   1.000
_cell.angle_alpha   90.00
_cell.angle_beta   90.00
_cell.angle_gamma   90.00
#
_symmetry.space_group_name_H-M   'P 1'
#
loop_
_entity.id
_entity.type
_entity.pdbx_description
1 polymer ?
#
loop_
_entity_poly.entity_id
_entity_poly.type
_entity_poly.pdbx_seq_one_letter_code
_entity_poly.pdbx_strand_id
1 'polypeptide(L)'
;QVVILPACDGDVLNQEGQLFYEGARLDAAQETWALSVWLEQTNHNAFNEILGADMIEFSNRPDCAELLDPADQRQFLTDIGLAFLTTIFSEDPGAVAEAMSQLSVNPTALAPDSLFGQPARVMTLAEAVKRQSLMIPVSAEELSTNLVGGATEADNLTTFFCEEGYYTPTMKPGSEPCKRVNLVIPGNPAMMVISWEQPDGALRLALPEGTGDLSGFTTISLRTAVDPTSSLNAPDSYQGFSVQLTDSGGKTAVLPTRPTEPALAFPPGDVEEDDFFEGGQFTGRVPMTTVRLLLSDFDGVDLTQINEVALLFDQTPSGSLFVGDIEFVKP
;
A
#
# COMPACT_ATOMS: atom_id res chain seq x y z
N GLN A 1 11.13 9.25 -8.44
CA GLN A 1 10.77 10.31 -7.47
C GLN A 1 10.83 9.74 -6.06
N VAL A 2 11.20 10.53 -5.04
CA VAL A 2 11.20 10.08 -3.63
C VAL A 2 10.47 11.12 -2.78
N VAL A 3 9.52 10.68 -1.96
CA VAL A 3 8.79 11.50 -0.99
C VAL A 3 8.95 10.89 0.40
N ILE A 4 9.11 11.74 1.42
CA ILE A 4 9.07 11.36 2.83
C ILE A 4 7.82 11.99 3.42
N LEU A 5 6.98 11.18 4.05
CA LEU A 5 5.73 11.55 4.70
C LEU A 5 5.89 11.34 6.21
N PRO A 6 6.10 12.42 6.99
CA PRO A 6 6.29 12.31 8.42
C PRO A 6 4.96 12.02 9.12
N ALA A 7 4.87 10.90 9.84
CA ALA A 7 3.61 10.38 10.37
C ALA A 7 2.90 11.27 11.40
N CYS A 8 3.69 12.15 12.04
CA CYS A 8 3.30 13.06 13.11
C CYS A 8 3.46 14.53 12.67
N ASP A 9 3.26 14.79 11.39
CA ASP A 9 3.21 16.14 10.83
C ASP A 9 1.87 16.84 11.14
N GLY A 10 1.95 17.90 11.94
CA GLY A 10 0.86 18.78 12.37
C GLY A 10 0.57 19.94 11.42
N ASP A 11 1.47 20.28 10.49
CA ASP A 11 1.21 21.36 9.53
C ASP A 11 0.57 20.81 8.24
N VAL A 12 0.98 19.62 7.77
CA VAL A 12 0.41 18.93 6.59
C VAL A 12 -0.35 17.68 7.01
N LEU A 13 -1.44 17.88 7.74
CA LEU A 13 -2.26 16.82 8.34
C LEU A 13 -2.73 15.75 7.34
N ASN A 14 -3.01 16.15 6.09
CA ASN A 14 -3.56 15.28 5.05
C ASN A 14 -2.47 14.60 4.19
N GLN A 15 -1.19 14.87 4.45
CA GLN A 15 -0.06 14.19 3.83
C GLN A 15 -0.05 14.32 2.30
N GLU A 16 -0.39 15.53 1.80
CA GLU A 16 -0.53 15.84 0.37
C GLU A 16 0.72 15.57 -0.48
N GLY A 17 1.91 15.46 0.13
CA GLY A 17 3.11 14.98 -0.56
C GLY A 17 2.89 13.63 -1.26
N GLN A 18 1.94 12.82 -0.79
CA GLN A 18 1.58 11.56 -1.42
C GLN A 18 1.08 11.71 -2.86
N LEU A 19 0.55 12.86 -3.25
CA LEU A 19 0.04 13.11 -4.61
C LEU A 19 1.13 12.96 -5.68
N PHE A 20 2.41 13.16 -5.35
CA PHE A 20 3.52 12.90 -6.29
C PHE A 20 3.62 11.42 -6.65
N TYR A 21 3.41 10.52 -5.68
CA TYR A 21 3.38 9.08 -5.91
C TYR A 21 2.11 8.68 -6.66
N GLU A 22 0.95 9.18 -6.26
CA GLU A 22 -0.31 8.86 -6.95
C GLU A 22 -0.30 9.29 -8.42
N GLY A 23 0.23 10.49 -8.71
CA GLY A 23 0.39 10.97 -10.08
C GLY A 23 1.28 10.05 -10.92
N ALA A 24 2.43 9.62 -10.37
CA ALA A 24 3.31 8.66 -11.05
C ALA A 24 2.65 7.29 -11.25
N ARG A 25 1.84 6.85 -10.29
CA ARG A 25 1.13 5.56 -10.32
C ARG A 25 0.10 5.50 -11.44
N LEU A 26 -0.64 6.60 -11.65
CA LEU A 26 -1.71 6.70 -12.64
C LEU A 26 -1.21 7.06 -14.04
N ASP A 27 0.03 7.49 -14.17
CA ASP A 27 0.64 7.83 -15.46
C ASP A 27 1.12 6.56 -16.20
N ALA A 28 0.39 6.16 -17.23
CA ALA A 28 0.77 5.04 -18.09
C ALA A 28 2.10 5.26 -18.85
N ALA A 29 2.56 6.50 -18.97
CA ALA A 29 3.84 6.86 -19.57
C ALA A 29 4.98 7.02 -18.55
N GLN A 30 4.77 6.65 -17.28
CA GLN A 30 5.79 6.76 -16.24
C GLN A 30 7.06 5.95 -16.57
N GLU A 31 8.17 6.65 -16.82
CA GLU A 31 9.46 6.05 -17.23
C GLU A 31 10.43 5.78 -16.08
N THR A 32 10.18 6.32 -14.89
CA THR A 32 11.12 6.25 -13.75
C THR A 32 10.43 5.81 -12.48
N TRP A 33 11.03 4.88 -11.73
CA TRP A 33 10.51 4.42 -10.45
C TRP A 33 10.13 5.57 -9.48
N ALA A 34 9.21 5.28 -8.57
CA ALA A 34 8.81 6.18 -7.49
C ALA A 34 8.79 5.49 -6.13
N LEU A 35 9.11 6.25 -5.08
CA LEU A 35 9.11 5.83 -3.69
C LEU A 35 8.38 6.89 -2.87
N SER A 36 7.44 6.46 -2.04
CA SER A 36 6.93 7.24 -0.93
C SER A 36 7.26 6.49 0.36
N VAL A 37 7.78 7.21 1.35
CA VAL A 37 8.15 6.64 2.65
C VAL A 37 7.25 7.25 3.70
N TRP A 38 6.47 6.40 4.36
CA TRP A 38 5.78 6.73 5.59
C TRP A 38 6.74 6.53 6.76
N LEU A 39 7.18 7.62 7.39
CA LEU A 39 8.19 7.58 8.45
C LEU A 39 7.53 7.82 9.82
N GLU A 40 7.54 6.80 10.69
CA GLU A 40 6.84 6.85 11.97
C GLU A 40 7.50 7.82 12.95
N GLN A 41 6.73 8.39 13.89
CA GLN A 41 7.25 9.26 14.96
C GLN A 41 8.08 10.45 14.44
N THR A 42 7.80 10.91 13.22
CA THR A 42 8.54 12.04 12.62
C THR A 42 7.65 13.20 12.27
N ASN A 43 8.30 14.35 12.17
CA ASN A 43 7.67 15.64 12.02
C ASN A 43 8.41 16.45 10.95
N HIS A 44 7.70 17.09 10.03
CA HIS A 44 8.36 17.74 8.90
C HIS A 44 9.28 18.90 9.33
N ASN A 45 8.99 19.58 10.45
CA ASN A 45 9.83 20.67 10.97
C ASN A 45 11.18 20.17 11.49
N ALA A 46 11.27 18.93 11.96
CA ALA A 46 12.49 18.36 12.51
C ALA A 46 13.55 18.00 11.46
N PHE A 47 13.20 18.00 10.16
CA PHE A 47 14.15 17.84 9.05
C PHE A 47 15.01 19.07 8.77
N ASN A 48 14.81 20.17 9.50
CA ASN A 48 15.64 21.37 9.39
C ASN A 48 15.90 21.97 10.79
N GLU A 49 16.71 23.03 10.85
CA GLU A 49 17.09 23.69 12.12
C GLU A 49 16.50 25.10 12.26
N ILE A 50 15.67 25.52 11.30
CA ILE A 50 15.16 26.90 11.19
C ILE A 50 13.72 26.99 11.68
N LEU A 51 12.89 26.01 11.33
CA LEU A 51 11.48 25.97 11.69
C LEU A 51 11.31 25.59 13.16
N GLY A 52 10.28 26.17 13.79
CA GLY A 52 9.92 25.91 15.17
C GLY A 52 9.07 24.65 15.31
N ALA A 53 8.41 24.50 16.46
CA ALA A 53 7.39 23.47 16.64
C ALA A 53 6.19 23.71 15.71
N ASP A 54 5.45 22.65 15.44
CA ASP A 54 4.24 22.67 14.61
C ASP A 54 3.20 23.66 15.11
N MET A 55 2.37 24.10 14.17
CA MET A 55 1.20 24.92 14.49
C MET A 55 0.10 24.12 15.22
N ILE A 56 0.10 22.79 15.07
CA ILE A 56 -0.88 21.88 15.67
C ILE A 56 -0.15 20.79 16.46
N GLU A 57 -0.40 20.74 17.76
CA GLU A 57 0.02 19.63 18.61
C GLU A 57 -1.06 18.54 18.62
N PHE A 58 -0.66 17.28 18.41
CA PHE A 58 -1.58 16.15 18.45
C PHE A 58 -1.72 15.57 19.87
N SER A 59 -2.61 16.14 20.67
CA SER A 59 -2.88 15.60 22.02
C SER A 59 -3.58 14.23 22.02
N ASN A 60 -4.16 13.81 20.90
CA ASN A 60 -4.88 12.55 20.72
C ASN A 60 -4.14 11.54 19.82
N ARG A 61 -2.82 11.70 19.69
CA ARG A 61 -1.95 10.75 18.99
C ARG A 61 -0.87 10.23 19.93
N PRO A 62 -1.16 9.17 20.72
CA PRO A 62 -0.17 8.61 21.63
C PRO A 62 1.10 8.13 20.89
N ASP A 63 0.94 7.68 19.64
CA ASP A 63 2.03 7.32 18.73
C ASP A 63 2.90 8.50 18.27
N CYS A 64 2.45 9.75 18.53
CA CYS A 64 3.18 10.98 18.25
C CYS A 64 3.57 11.76 19.51
N ALA A 65 3.35 11.18 20.70
CA ALA A 65 3.71 11.82 21.97
C ALA A 65 5.23 11.89 22.18
N GLU A 66 5.95 10.90 21.69
CA GLU A 66 7.41 10.87 21.64
C GLU A 66 7.83 10.78 20.17
N LEU A 67 8.53 11.83 19.71
CA LEU A 67 9.06 11.88 18.35
C LEU A 67 10.51 11.40 18.32
N LEU A 68 10.95 10.91 17.15
CA LEU A 68 12.37 10.69 16.88
C LEU A 68 13.17 11.98 17.09
N ASP A 69 14.39 11.84 17.59
CA ASP A 69 15.28 12.98 17.78
C ASP A 69 15.44 13.75 16.47
N PRO A 70 15.34 15.10 16.45
CA PRO A 70 15.53 15.86 15.23
C PRO A 70 16.84 15.57 14.50
N ALA A 71 17.92 15.24 15.21
CA ALA A 71 19.18 14.82 14.60
C ALA A 71 19.04 13.52 13.80
N ASP A 72 18.28 12.55 14.32
CA ASP A 72 18.01 11.28 13.65
C ASP A 72 17.13 11.48 12.41
N GLN A 73 16.17 12.39 12.45
CA GLN A 73 15.33 12.74 11.28
C GLN A 73 16.17 13.40 10.17
N ARG A 74 17.08 14.32 10.53
CA ARG A 74 18.03 14.93 9.57
C ARG A 74 19.04 13.92 9.02
N GLN A 75 19.49 12.97 9.84
CA GLN A 75 20.36 11.90 9.40
C GLN A 75 19.63 10.99 8.41
N PHE A 76 18.39 10.60 8.70
CA PHE A 76 17.54 9.85 7.77
C PHE A 76 17.40 10.55 6.41
N LEU A 77 17.12 11.86 6.40
CA LEU A 77 17.04 12.65 5.16
C LEU A 77 18.37 12.66 4.39
N THR A 78 19.50 12.71 5.10
CA THR A 78 20.83 12.64 4.49
C THR A 78 21.07 11.28 3.84
N ASP A 79 20.73 10.20 4.54
CA ASP A 79 20.98 8.83 4.07
C ASP A 79 20.09 8.48 2.87
N ILE A 80 18.79 8.77 2.94
CA ILE A 80 17.88 8.55 1.80
C ILE A 80 18.23 9.44 0.61
N GLY A 81 18.65 10.69 0.87
CA GLY A 81 19.11 11.62 -0.16
C GLY A 81 20.38 11.11 -0.86
N LEU A 82 21.34 10.59 -0.10
CA LEU A 82 22.57 10.01 -0.66
C LEU A 82 22.28 8.77 -1.50
N ALA A 83 21.44 7.85 -1.00
CA ALA A 83 21.04 6.67 -1.75
C ALA A 83 20.33 7.08 -3.05
N PHE A 84 19.36 7.99 -3.00
CA PHE A 84 18.67 8.50 -4.18
C PHE A 84 19.62 9.13 -5.20
N LEU A 85 20.50 10.05 -4.77
CA LEU A 85 21.47 10.67 -5.67
C LEU A 85 22.44 9.65 -6.27
N THR A 86 22.80 8.60 -5.52
CA THR A 86 23.62 7.49 -6.02
C THR A 86 22.92 6.75 -7.16
N THR A 87 21.60 6.51 -7.07
CA THR A 87 20.84 5.86 -8.16
C THR A 87 20.81 6.66 -9.46
N ILE A 88 20.98 7.98 -9.39
CA ILE A 88 20.90 8.88 -10.54
C ILE A 88 22.29 9.16 -11.14
N PHE A 89 23.28 9.42 -10.28
CA PHE A 89 24.54 10.03 -10.69
C PHE A 89 25.74 9.07 -10.67
N SER A 90 25.63 7.90 -10.04
CA SER A 90 26.74 6.93 -10.02
C SER A 90 26.89 6.23 -11.36
N GLU A 91 28.12 6.15 -11.87
CA GLU A 91 28.48 5.32 -13.03
C GLU A 91 28.80 3.87 -12.65
N ASP A 92 28.96 3.57 -11.34
CA ASP A 92 29.19 2.21 -10.83
C ASP A 92 27.85 1.46 -10.68
N PRO A 93 27.58 0.41 -11.50
CA PRO A 93 26.33 -0.35 -11.42
C PRO A 93 26.15 -1.07 -10.09
N GLY A 94 27.24 -1.44 -9.41
CA GLY A 94 27.18 -2.08 -8.09
C GLY A 94 26.68 -1.11 -7.02
N ALA A 95 27.17 0.13 -7.05
CA ALA A 95 26.71 1.18 -6.15
C ALA A 95 25.25 1.58 -6.40
N VAL A 96 24.81 1.61 -7.67
CA VAL A 96 23.40 1.85 -8.02
C VAL A 96 22.52 0.72 -7.48
N ALA A 97 22.90 -0.54 -7.69
CA ALA A 97 22.12 -1.69 -7.21
C ALA A 97 22.01 -1.71 -5.67
N GLU A 98 23.10 -1.40 -4.96
CA GLU A 98 23.10 -1.28 -3.50
C GLU A 98 22.16 -0.14 -3.04
N ALA A 99 22.24 1.04 -3.66
CA ALA A 99 21.36 2.16 -3.32
C ALA A 99 19.87 1.84 -3.58
N MET A 100 19.56 1.17 -4.70
CA MET A 100 18.20 0.69 -4.99
C MET A 100 17.71 -0.32 -3.94
N SER A 101 18.59 -1.17 -3.42
CA SER A 101 18.27 -2.08 -2.33
C SER A 101 18.02 -1.35 -1.01
N GLN A 102 18.87 -0.37 -0.67
CA GLN A 102 18.73 0.45 0.55
C GLN A 102 17.45 1.29 0.54
N LEU A 103 17.00 1.75 -0.62
CA LEU A 103 15.73 2.46 -0.81
C LEU A 103 14.52 1.52 -0.83
N SER A 104 14.71 0.21 -0.70
CA SER A 104 13.68 -0.81 -0.81
C SER A 104 12.93 -0.79 -2.17
N VAL A 105 13.50 -0.23 -3.23
CA VAL A 105 12.87 -0.21 -4.57
C VAL A 105 13.19 -1.46 -5.39
N ASN A 106 14.14 -2.29 -4.96
CA ASN A 106 14.36 -3.62 -5.53
C ASN A 106 13.12 -4.52 -5.29
N PRO A 107 12.38 -4.95 -6.33
CA PRO A 107 11.15 -5.70 -6.17
C PRO A 107 11.37 -7.15 -5.70
N THR A 108 12.60 -7.68 -5.77
CA THR A 108 12.91 -9.05 -5.32
C THR A 108 13.14 -9.14 -3.81
N ALA A 109 13.07 -8.02 -3.09
CA ALA A 109 13.12 -7.99 -1.63
C ALA A 109 11.72 -7.71 -1.08
N LEU A 110 11.39 -8.34 0.05
CA LEU A 110 10.15 -8.04 0.78
C LEU A 110 10.12 -6.57 1.20
N ALA A 111 8.92 -5.99 1.30
CA ALA A 111 8.79 -4.64 1.84
C ALA A 111 9.30 -4.59 3.30
N PRO A 112 9.95 -3.53 3.75
CA PRO A 112 10.45 -3.45 5.11
C PRO A 112 9.44 -2.81 6.07
N ASP A 113 9.67 -3.02 7.36
CA ASP A 113 9.08 -2.27 8.49
C ASP A 113 10.00 -1.13 8.99
N SER A 114 11.18 -1.01 8.39
CA SER A 114 12.18 0.00 8.72
C SER A 114 13.03 0.39 7.51
N LEU A 115 13.47 1.64 7.45
CA LEU A 115 14.34 2.16 6.41
C LEU A 115 15.45 2.99 7.05
N PHE A 116 16.70 2.79 6.65
CA PHE A 116 17.87 3.46 7.25
C PHE A 116 17.89 3.40 8.80
N GLY A 117 17.44 2.28 9.38
CA GLY A 117 17.41 2.07 10.83
C GLY A 117 16.25 2.73 11.58
N GLN A 118 15.35 3.43 10.87
CA GLN A 118 14.17 4.07 11.47
C GLN A 118 12.88 3.30 11.11
N PRO A 119 11.87 3.25 12.00
CA PRO A 119 10.59 2.61 11.70
C PRO A 119 9.90 3.32 10.52
N ALA A 120 9.66 2.58 9.44
CA ALA A 120 9.16 3.16 8.19
C ALA A 120 8.42 2.10 7.37
N ARG A 121 7.40 2.56 6.64
CA ARG A 121 6.69 1.75 5.65
C ARG A 121 6.82 2.41 4.28
N VAL A 122 6.83 1.62 3.22
CA VAL A 122 7.13 2.14 1.87
C VAL A 122 6.02 1.83 0.89
N MET A 123 5.85 2.77 -0.04
CA MET A 123 5.10 2.58 -1.29
C MET A 123 6.10 2.67 -2.42
N THR A 124 6.23 1.59 -3.17
CA THR A 124 7.24 1.49 -4.24
C THR A 124 6.57 1.22 -5.57
N LEU A 125 6.95 1.99 -6.58
CA LEU A 125 6.46 1.86 -7.94
C LEU A 125 7.64 1.64 -8.87
N ALA A 126 7.67 0.51 -9.57
CA ALA A 126 8.64 0.28 -10.64
C ALA A 126 8.29 1.08 -11.91
N GLU A 127 9.18 1.15 -12.89
CA GLU A 127 8.86 1.74 -14.20
C GLU A 127 7.66 1.02 -14.85
N ALA A 128 6.80 1.74 -15.57
CA ALA A 128 5.60 1.15 -16.18
C ALA A 128 5.94 -0.03 -17.10
N VAL A 129 7.06 0.03 -17.84
CA VAL A 129 7.54 -1.06 -18.71
C VAL A 129 7.96 -2.34 -17.97
N LYS A 130 8.17 -2.25 -16.65
CA LYS A 130 8.50 -3.36 -15.77
C LYS A 130 7.28 -3.92 -15.03
N ARG A 131 6.09 -3.38 -15.25
CA ARG A 131 4.87 -3.76 -14.53
C ARG A 131 3.84 -4.34 -15.47
N GLN A 132 3.04 -5.27 -14.94
CA GLN A 132 1.76 -5.65 -15.52
C GLN A 132 0.72 -5.49 -14.43
N SER A 133 -0.05 -4.41 -14.52
CA SER A 133 -1.11 -4.10 -13.57
C SER A 133 -2.31 -4.97 -13.86
N LEU A 134 -2.77 -5.73 -12.86
CA LEU A 134 -4.05 -6.42 -12.93
C LEU A 134 -5.17 -5.48 -12.50
N MET A 135 -4.92 -4.65 -11.50
CA MET A 135 -5.93 -3.75 -10.96
C MET A 135 -5.29 -2.45 -10.47
N ILE A 136 -5.84 -1.31 -10.90
CA ILE A 136 -5.56 0.03 -10.40
C ILE A 136 -6.92 0.72 -10.43
N PRO A 137 -7.78 0.51 -9.41
CA PRO A 137 -9.18 0.86 -9.50
C PRO A 137 -9.30 2.37 -9.70
N VAL A 138 -9.50 2.79 -10.95
CA VAL A 138 -9.82 4.17 -11.34
C VAL A 138 -11.28 4.30 -11.71
N SER A 139 -12.01 3.18 -11.81
CA SER A 139 -13.45 3.14 -11.98
C SER A 139 -14.07 1.88 -11.37
N ALA A 140 -15.40 1.90 -11.19
CA ALA A 140 -16.14 0.73 -10.73
C ALA A 140 -16.16 -0.43 -11.75
N GLU A 141 -15.82 -0.18 -13.03
CA GLU A 141 -15.75 -1.23 -14.05
C GLU A 141 -14.68 -2.27 -13.71
N GLU A 142 -13.56 -1.82 -13.12
CA GLU A 142 -12.44 -2.67 -12.72
C GLU A 142 -12.78 -3.70 -11.63
N LEU A 143 -13.87 -3.47 -10.89
CA LEU A 143 -14.39 -4.44 -9.93
C LEU A 143 -15.03 -5.66 -10.60
N SER A 144 -15.33 -5.58 -11.90
CA SER A 144 -15.90 -6.69 -12.68
C SER A 144 -15.00 -7.16 -13.83
N THR A 145 -14.16 -6.27 -14.38
CA THR A 145 -13.20 -6.61 -15.44
C THR A 145 -11.84 -5.97 -15.14
N ASN A 146 -10.82 -6.77 -14.91
CA ASN A 146 -9.48 -6.30 -14.59
C ASN A 146 -8.76 -5.64 -15.80
N LEU A 147 -7.62 -4.99 -15.57
CA LEU A 147 -6.89 -4.21 -16.58
C LEU A 147 -6.29 -5.05 -17.71
N VAL A 148 -6.19 -6.37 -17.55
CA VAL A 148 -5.76 -7.31 -18.60
C VAL A 148 -6.94 -7.95 -19.33
N GLY A 149 -8.18 -7.48 -19.08
CA GLY A 149 -9.40 -7.88 -19.77
C GLY A 149 -10.05 -9.16 -19.25
N GLY A 150 -9.64 -9.67 -18.09
CA GLY A 150 -10.25 -10.83 -17.43
C GLY A 150 -11.34 -10.44 -16.44
N ALA A 151 -12.22 -11.40 -16.12
CA ALA A 151 -13.24 -11.20 -15.10
C ALA A 151 -12.61 -11.01 -13.70
N THR A 152 -13.22 -10.14 -12.92
CA THR A 152 -12.99 -10.00 -11.48
C THR A 152 -14.22 -10.51 -10.76
N GLU A 153 -14.06 -11.53 -9.92
CA GLU A 153 -15.15 -12.18 -9.19
C GLU A 153 -14.91 -12.13 -7.68
N ALA A 154 -15.98 -11.92 -6.92
CA ALA A 154 -15.97 -11.84 -5.47
C ALA A 154 -16.80 -12.98 -4.90
N ASP A 155 -16.14 -13.91 -4.20
CA ASP A 155 -16.78 -15.00 -3.47
C ASP A 155 -16.80 -14.68 -1.98
N ASN A 156 -17.97 -14.78 -1.33
CA ASN A 156 -18.13 -14.61 0.13
C ASN A 156 -17.49 -13.33 0.72
N LEU A 157 -17.36 -12.28 -0.09
CA LEU A 157 -16.88 -10.98 0.31
C LEU A 157 -17.65 -9.87 -0.40
N THR A 158 -17.44 -8.65 0.05
CA THR A 158 -17.96 -7.44 -0.60
C THR A 158 -16.81 -6.59 -1.13
N THR A 159 -17.01 -6.00 -2.31
CA THR A 159 -16.11 -5.00 -2.89
C THR A 159 -16.84 -3.69 -3.09
N PHE A 160 -16.14 -2.57 -2.91
CA PHE A 160 -16.69 -1.25 -3.17
C PHE A 160 -15.64 -0.34 -3.80
N PHE A 161 -16.01 0.42 -4.83
CA PHE A 161 -15.10 1.34 -5.51
C PHE A 161 -15.19 2.75 -4.90
N CYS A 162 -14.05 3.29 -4.52
CA CYS A 162 -13.90 4.62 -4.00
C CYS A 162 -13.15 5.49 -5.01
N GLU A 163 -13.86 6.47 -5.57
CA GLU A 163 -13.27 7.51 -6.42
C GLU A 163 -12.25 8.33 -5.64
N GLU A 164 -11.24 8.87 -6.33
CA GLU A 164 -10.27 9.78 -5.70
C GLU A 164 -10.90 11.04 -5.11
N GLY A 165 -10.16 11.68 -4.20
CA GLY A 165 -10.56 12.92 -3.56
C GLY A 165 -11.39 12.73 -2.28
N TYR A 166 -11.68 13.85 -1.63
CA TYR A 166 -12.43 13.90 -0.39
C TYR A 166 -13.93 14.13 -0.66
N TYR A 167 -14.78 13.37 0.01
CA TYR A 167 -16.23 13.53 0.00
C TYR A 167 -16.84 12.96 1.28
N THR A 168 -18.07 13.37 1.57
CA THR A 168 -18.86 12.81 2.68
C THR A 168 -20.05 12.02 2.14
N PRO A 169 -20.62 11.09 2.92
CA PRO A 169 -21.86 10.40 2.53
C PRO A 169 -23.04 11.35 2.22
N THR A 170 -23.06 12.55 2.81
CA THR A 170 -24.05 13.58 2.47
C THR A 170 -23.88 14.11 1.05
N MET A 171 -22.64 14.27 0.58
CA MET A 171 -22.32 14.71 -0.78
C MET A 171 -22.43 13.57 -1.80
N LYS A 172 -22.08 12.35 -1.39
CA LYS A 172 -22.07 11.15 -2.21
C LYS A 172 -22.72 9.97 -1.45
N PRO A 173 -24.05 9.88 -1.44
CA PRO A 173 -24.76 8.81 -0.72
C PRO A 173 -24.30 7.41 -1.16
N GLY A 174 -24.14 6.49 -0.20
CA GLY A 174 -23.64 5.14 -0.46
C GLY A 174 -22.10 5.02 -0.40
N SER A 175 -21.38 6.12 -0.17
CA SER A 175 -19.92 6.13 -0.10
C SER A 175 -19.35 5.85 1.30
N GLU A 176 -20.17 5.42 2.25
CA GLU A 176 -19.78 5.09 3.62
C GLU A 176 -18.62 4.08 3.69
N PRO A 177 -18.53 3.04 2.83
CA PRO A 177 -17.39 2.11 2.84
C PRO A 177 -16.04 2.78 2.58
N CYS A 178 -16.00 3.94 1.94
CA CYS A 178 -14.76 4.62 1.58
C CYS A 178 -14.08 5.35 2.75
N LYS A 179 -14.77 5.52 3.88
CA LYS A 179 -14.25 6.14 5.11
C LYS A 179 -13.57 7.50 4.94
N ARG A 180 -13.83 8.21 3.82
CA ARG A 180 -13.17 9.49 3.45
C ARG A 180 -13.28 10.55 4.52
N VAL A 181 -14.36 10.52 5.29
CA VAL A 181 -14.65 11.48 6.34
C VAL A 181 -14.29 10.97 7.75
N ASN A 182 -14.05 9.67 7.90
CA ASN A 182 -13.76 9.03 9.17
C ASN A 182 -12.26 8.94 9.45
N LEU A 183 -11.43 8.96 8.41
CA LEU A 183 -9.99 8.78 8.53
C LEU A 183 -9.26 9.46 7.38
N VAL A 184 -7.97 9.68 7.55
CA VAL A 184 -7.11 10.26 6.52
C VAL A 184 -6.31 9.16 5.83
N ILE A 185 -6.57 8.97 4.55
CA ILE A 185 -5.74 8.20 3.62
C ILE A 185 -4.90 9.21 2.84
N PRO A 186 -3.56 9.24 3.01
CA PRO A 186 -2.68 10.16 2.29
C PRO A 186 -2.97 10.21 0.78
N GLY A 187 -3.14 11.43 0.26
CA GLY A 187 -3.43 11.68 -1.16
C GLY A 187 -4.87 11.37 -1.62
N ASN A 188 -5.72 10.79 -0.77
CA ASN A 188 -7.07 10.35 -1.11
C ASN A 188 -7.18 9.64 -2.49
N PRO A 189 -6.39 8.59 -2.74
CA PRO A 189 -6.34 7.95 -4.05
C PRO A 189 -7.63 7.20 -4.36
N ALA A 190 -7.90 6.95 -5.64
CA ALA A 190 -8.90 5.96 -6.02
C ALA A 190 -8.48 4.57 -5.50
N MET A 191 -9.43 3.83 -4.93
CA MET A 191 -9.16 2.58 -4.23
C MET A 191 -10.37 1.64 -4.26
N MET A 192 -10.14 0.37 -3.95
CA MET A 192 -11.18 -0.59 -3.65
C MET A 192 -11.21 -0.85 -2.14
N VAL A 193 -12.39 -1.02 -1.58
CA VAL A 193 -12.61 -1.55 -0.24
C VAL A 193 -13.00 -3.01 -0.40
N ILE A 194 -12.34 -3.91 0.32
CA ILE A 194 -12.70 -5.33 0.40
C ILE A 194 -13.08 -5.65 1.84
N SER A 195 -14.22 -6.29 2.06
CA SER A 195 -14.65 -6.72 3.40
C SER A 195 -15.16 -8.15 3.39
N TRP A 196 -14.77 -8.94 4.40
CA TRP A 196 -15.20 -10.32 4.62
C TRP A 196 -15.65 -10.52 6.06
N GLU A 197 -16.70 -11.33 6.26
CA GLU A 197 -17.25 -11.64 7.58
C GLU A 197 -16.87 -13.04 8.07
N GLN A 198 -16.32 -13.88 7.18
CA GLN A 198 -15.90 -15.26 7.42
C GLN A 198 -14.59 -15.55 6.69
N PRO A 199 -13.75 -16.50 7.17
CA PRO A 199 -12.42 -16.79 6.62
C PRO A 199 -12.48 -17.63 5.33
N ASP A 200 -13.42 -17.36 4.45
CA ASP A 200 -13.66 -18.06 3.19
C ASP A 200 -13.94 -17.11 2.01
N GLY A 201 -13.65 -15.81 2.19
CA GLY A 201 -13.74 -14.80 1.14
C GLY A 201 -12.63 -14.97 0.09
N ALA A 202 -12.95 -14.76 -1.18
CA ALA A 202 -11.96 -14.71 -2.25
C ALA A 202 -12.24 -13.61 -3.28
N LEU A 203 -11.21 -12.86 -3.66
CA LEU A 203 -11.23 -12.00 -4.85
C LEU A 203 -10.44 -12.69 -5.96
N ARG A 204 -11.11 -13.10 -7.03
CA ARG A 204 -10.51 -13.80 -8.16
C ARG A 204 -10.35 -12.87 -9.35
N LEU A 205 -9.16 -12.85 -9.93
CA LEU A 205 -8.82 -12.09 -11.13
C LEU A 205 -8.40 -13.09 -12.21
N ALA A 206 -9.21 -13.25 -13.24
CA ALA A 206 -8.88 -14.10 -14.37
C ALA A 206 -7.81 -13.45 -15.26
N LEU A 207 -6.91 -14.25 -15.81
CA LEU A 207 -5.93 -13.83 -16.82
C LEU A 207 -6.32 -14.48 -18.14
N PRO A 208 -6.86 -13.70 -19.12
CA PRO A 208 -7.19 -14.23 -20.44
C PRO A 208 -5.98 -14.85 -21.15
N GLU A 209 -6.25 -15.65 -22.18
CA GLU A 209 -5.19 -16.23 -23.00
C GLU A 209 -4.24 -15.14 -23.54
N GLY A 210 -2.93 -15.34 -23.34
CA GLY A 210 -1.88 -14.42 -23.76
C GLY A 210 -1.48 -13.35 -22.74
N THR A 211 -2.16 -13.25 -21.59
CA THR A 211 -1.78 -12.30 -20.51
C THR A 211 -1.15 -13.00 -19.29
N GLY A 212 -1.19 -14.34 -19.29
CA GLY A 212 -0.76 -15.21 -18.19
C GLY A 212 0.70 -15.67 -18.17
N ASP A 213 1.55 -15.20 -19.08
CA ASP A 213 2.99 -15.51 -19.05
C ASP A 213 3.69 -14.62 -18.03
N LEU A 214 3.85 -15.13 -16.81
CA LEU A 214 4.47 -14.46 -15.70
C LEU A 214 5.96 -14.78 -15.56
N SER A 215 6.55 -15.56 -16.48
CA SER A 215 7.93 -16.05 -16.38
C SER A 215 9.00 -14.95 -16.38
N GLY A 216 8.66 -13.76 -16.90
CA GLY A 216 9.52 -12.58 -16.89
C GLY A 216 9.41 -11.73 -15.62
N PHE A 217 8.47 -12.02 -14.73
CA PHE A 217 8.24 -11.29 -13.49
C PHE A 217 8.85 -12.03 -12.30
N THR A 218 9.12 -11.31 -11.21
CA THR A 218 9.66 -11.89 -9.98
C THR A 218 8.73 -11.76 -8.78
N THR A 219 7.78 -10.82 -8.84
CA THR A 219 7.08 -10.36 -7.65
C THR A 219 5.62 -10.03 -7.98
N ILE A 220 4.71 -10.44 -7.10
CA ILE A 220 3.37 -9.87 -6.98
C ILE A 220 3.47 -8.73 -5.98
N SER A 221 3.14 -7.52 -6.43
CA SER A 221 3.07 -6.32 -5.59
C SER A 221 1.62 -5.93 -5.38
N LEU A 222 1.25 -5.66 -4.13
CA LEU A 222 -0.04 -5.11 -3.78
C LEU A 222 0.15 -3.86 -2.92
N ARG A 223 -0.77 -2.91 -3.02
CA ARG A 223 -0.82 -1.79 -2.09
C ARG A 223 -2.07 -1.85 -1.25
N THR A 224 -1.93 -1.89 0.07
CA THR A 224 -3.06 -2.09 0.97
C THR A 224 -2.87 -1.43 2.32
N ALA A 225 -3.99 -1.23 3.03
CA ALA A 225 -4.01 -0.86 4.44
C ALA A 225 -5.25 -1.46 5.13
N VAL A 226 -5.14 -1.70 6.42
CA VAL A 226 -6.26 -2.08 7.28
C VAL A 226 -7.20 -0.90 7.48
N ASP A 227 -8.53 -1.11 7.44
CA ASP A 227 -9.51 -0.11 7.88
C ASP A 227 -9.66 -0.14 9.41
N PRO A 228 -9.08 0.82 10.16
CA PRO A 228 -9.14 0.83 11.61
C PRO A 228 -10.52 1.17 12.17
N THR A 229 -11.43 1.70 11.34
CA THR A 229 -12.79 2.09 11.74
C THR A 229 -13.84 1.01 11.46
N SER A 230 -13.42 -0.10 10.84
CA SER A 230 -14.30 -1.25 10.61
C SER A 230 -14.36 -2.15 11.82
N SER A 231 -15.57 -2.49 12.28
CA SER A 231 -15.78 -3.47 13.34
C SER A 231 -15.36 -4.89 12.96
N LEU A 232 -15.06 -5.15 11.67
CA LEU A 232 -14.54 -6.42 11.18
C LEU A 232 -13.04 -6.61 11.50
N ASN A 233 -12.33 -5.53 11.83
CA ASN A 233 -10.92 -5.56 12.18
C ASN A 233 -10.75 -5.42 13.69
N ALA A 234 -10.07 -6.38 14.31
CA ALA A 234 -9.70 -6.27 15.71
C ALA A 234 -8.56 -5.23 15.86
N PRO A 235 -8.62 -4.33 16.86
CA PRO A 235 -7.51 -3.46 17.19
C PRO A 235 -6.22 -4.25 17.43
N ASP A 236 -5.08 -3.63 17.10
CA ASP A 236 -3.73 -4.18 17.29
C ASP A 236 -3.47 -5.54 16.61
N SER A 237 -4.30 -5.92 15.64
CA SER A 237 -4.21 -7.20 14.92
C SER A 237 -3.78 -7.02 13.47
N TYR A 238 -3.03 -8.00 12.95
CA TYR A 238 -2.67 -8.04 11.54
C TYR A 238 -3.79 -8.66 10.72
N GLN A 239 -4.11 -8.06 9.57
CA GLN A 239 -5.13 -8.57 8.64
C GLN A 239 -4.50 -9.31 7.46
N GLY A 240 -3.86 -10.44 7.78
CA GLY A 240 -3.25 -11.33 6.79
C GLY A 240 -4.26 -11.92 5.80
N PHE A 241 -3.76 -12.28 4.63
CA PHE A 241 -4.47 -13.08 3.62
C PHE A 241 -3.47 -13.95 2.84
N SER A 242 -3.95 -14.85 2.00
CA SER A 242 -3.12 -15.64 1.09
C SER A 242 -3.32 -15.23 -0.36
N VAL A 243 -2.30 -15.42 -1.20
CA VAL A 243 -2.41 -15.29 -2.65
C VAL A 243 -2.35 -16.68 -3.27
N GLN A 244 -3.26 -16.98 -4.18
CA GLN A 244 -3.26 -18.20 -4.97
C GLN A 244 -2.98 -17.89 -6.44
N LEU A 245 -2.13 -18.68 -7.07
CA LEU A 245 -1.99 -18.76 -8.52
C LEU A 245 -2.59 -20.07 -9.03
N THR A 246 -3.33 -20.00 -10.14
CA THR A 246 -3.83 -21.18 -10.86
C THR A 246 -3.28 -21.18 -12.28
N ASP A 247 -2.74 -22.31 -12.73
CA ASP A 247 -2.27 -22.48 -14.11
C ASP A 247 -3.34 -23.05 -15.05
N SER A 248 -3.10 -22.97 -16.35
CA SER A 248 -3.98 -23.51 -17.41
C SER A 248 -4.20 -25.03 -17.30
N GLY A 249 -3.32 -25.75 -16.60
CA GLY A 249 -3.43 -27.16 -16.28
C GLY A 249 -4.27 -27.45 -15.04
N GLY A 250 -4.76 -26.41 -14.34
CA GLY A 250 -5.56 -26.50 -13.12
C GLY A 250 -4.75 -26.75 -11.85
N LYS A 251 -3.42 -26.63 -11.89
CA LYS A 251 -2.61 -26.70 -10.67
C LYS A 251 -2.69 -25.37 -9.95
N THR A 252 -2.60 -25.44 -8.62
CA THR A 252 -2.64 -24.26 -7.76
C THR A 252 -1.42 -24.21 -6.85
N ALA A 253 -0.97 -22.99 -6.57
CA ALA A 253 0.03 -22.68 -5.54
C ALA A 253 -0.53 -21.55 -4.67
N VAL A 254 -0.44 -21.71 -3.35
CA VAL A 254 -0.95 -20.74 -2.37
C VAL A 254 0.20 -20.28 -1.50
N LEU A 255 0.36 -18.96 -1.36
CA LEU A 255 1.37 -18.34 -0.52
C LEU A 255 0.71 -17.35 0.45
N PRO A 256 0.76 -17.59 1.77
CA PRO A 256 0.27 -16.64 2.75
C PRO A 256 1.18 -15.41 2.83
N THR A 257 0.59 -14.25 3.10
CA THR A 257 1.34 -13.07 3.58
C THR A 257 2.04 -13.41 4.90
N ARG A 258 3.18 -12.76 5.17
CA ARG A 258 3.90 -13.01 6.42
C ARG A 258 3.08 -12.51 7.63
N PRO A 259 3.16 -13.16 8.81
CA PRO A 259 2.40 -12.73 9.99
C PRO A 259 2.69 -11.31 10.48
N THR A 260 3.85 -10.76 10.11
CA THR A 260 4.31 -9.42 10.47
C THR A 260 4.37 -8.49 9.25
N GLU A 261 3.45 -8.65 8.28
CA GLU A 261 3.43 -7.83 7.06
C GLU A 261 3.09 -6.37 7.40
N PRO A 262 3.99 -5.39 7.20
CA PRO A 262 3.79 -4.02 7.69
C PRO A 262 2.61 -3.28 7.08
N ALA A 263 2.24 -3.61 5.83
CA ALA A 263 1.05 -3.05 5.18
C ALA A 263 -0.26 -3.60 5.76
N LEU A 264 -0.20 -4.74 6.46
CA LEU A 264 -1.35 -5.41 7.08
C LEU A 264 -1.37 -5.25 8.60
N ALA A 265 -0.44 -4.48 9.17
CA ALA A 265 -0.48 -4.08 10.57
C ALA A 265 -1.62 -3.08 10.81
N PHE A 266 -2.30 -3.21 11.95
CA PHE A 266 -3.25 -2.20 12.41
C PHE A 266 -2.52 -0.84 12.52
N PRO A 267 -3.03 0.24 11.89
CA PRO A 267 -2.32 1.51 11.89
C PRO A 267 -2.30 2.16 13.29
N PRO A 268 -1.22 2.86 13.66
CA PRO A 268 -1.18 3.63 14.91
C PRO A 268 -2.24 4.75 14.92
N GLY A 269 -2.92 4.88 16.06
CA GLY A 269 -3.98 5.85 16.29
C GLY A 269 -5.15 5.24 17.04
N ASP A 270 -6.09 6.09 17.43
CA ASP A 270 -7.28 5.70 18.19
C ASP A 270 -8.55 5.98 17.38
N VAL A 271 -9.61 5.20 17.61
CA VAL A 271 -10.95 5.50 17.10
C VAL A 271 -11.71 6.28 18.18
N GLU A 272 -12.04 7.53 17.89
CA GLU A 272 -12.85 8.41 18.73
C GLU A 272 -14.32 8.33 18.29
N GLU A 273 -15.25 8.36 19.26
CA GLU A 273 -16.68 8.42 18.96
C GLU A 273 -17.04 9.73 18.25
N ASP A 274 -17.92 9.66 17.26
CA ASP A 274 -18.41 10.80 16.49
C ASP A 274 -19.93 10.71 16.33
N ASP A 275 -20.64 11.77 16.74
CA ASP A 275 -22.10 11.84 16.72
C ASP A 275 -22.68 12.07 15.30
N PHE A 276 -21.84 12.44 14.33
CA PHE A 276 -22.25 12.86 12.99
C PHE A 276 -21.94 11.82 11.92
N PHE A 277 -20.79 11.14 12.01
CA PHE A 277 -20.34 10.13 11.06
C PHE A 277 -20.25 8.75 11.72
N GLU A 278 -21.02 7.80 11.21
CA GLU A 278 -20.98 6.41 11.66
C GLU A 278 -19.56 5.83 11.53
N GLY A 279 -19.14 5.07 12.55
CA GLY A 279 -17.81 4.46 12.60
C GLY A 279 -16.74 5.30 13.32
N GLY A 280 -17.08 6.50 13.79
CA GLY A 280 -16.16 7.36 14.55
C GLY A 280 -15.12 8.07 13.68
N GLN A 281 -14.17 8.72 14.33
CA GLN A 281 -13.01 9.38 13.71
C GLN A 281 -11.73 8.67 14.13
N PHE A 282 -10.90 8.30 13.17
CA PHE A 282 -9.57 7.76 13.44
C PHE A 282 -8.56 8.89 13.56
N THR A 283 -7.86 8.97 14.69
CA THR A 283 -6.89 10.03 14.95
C THR A 283 -5.66 9.89 14.05
N GLY A 284 -5.28 8.65 13.74
CA GLY A 284 -4.12 8.26 12.97
C GLY A 284 -4.21 8.55 11.47
N ARG A 285 -3.26 7.98 10.73
CA ARG A 285 -3.20 8.03 9.26
C ARG A 285 -3.12 6.62 8.72
N VAL A 286 -3.74 6.40 7.57
CA VAL A 286 -3.87 5.07 6.96
C VAL A 286 -3.18 5.07 5.60
N PRO A 287 -1.83 5.10 5.56
CA PRO A 287 -1.10 4.97 4.29
C PRO A 287 -1.29 3.56 3.75
N MET A 288 -1.75 3.44 2.51
CA MET A 288 -1.70 2.15 1.82
C MET A 288 -0.26 1.87 1.39
N THR A 289 0.34 0.82 1.96
CA THR A 289 1.76 0.49 1.74
C THR A 289 1.93 -0.86 1.04
N THR A 290 3.14 -1.11 0.56
CA THR A 290 3.42 -2.22 -0.36
C THR A 290 3.54 -3.56 0.37
N VAL A 291 2.82 -4.58 -0.11
CA VAL A 291 3.06 -6.00 0.13
C VAL A 291 3.78 -6.58 -1.08
N ARG A 292 4.79 -7.43 -0.85
CA ARG A 292 5.48 -8.16 -1.92
C ARG A 292 5.49 -9.65 -1.63
N LEU A 293 5.07 -10.44 -2.62
CA LEU A 293 5.19 -11.89 -2.62
C LEU A 293 6.08 -12.30 -3.80
N LEU A 294 7.08 -13.13 -3.55
CA LEU A 294 8.01 -13.56 -4.60
C LEU A 294 7.38 -14.72 -5.38
N LEU A 295 7.38 -14.62 -6.71
CA LEU A 295 6.88 -15.67 -7.60
C LEU A 295 7.69 -16.97 -7.48
N SER A 296 8.95 -16.89 -7.04
CA SER A 296 9.79 -18.06 -6.76
C SER A 296 9.26 -18.93 -5.62
N ASP A 297 8.39 -18.39 -4.77
CA ASP A 297 7.87 -19.08 -3.59
C ASP A 297 6.54 -19.80 -3.89
N PHE A 298 6.03 -19.71 -5.12
CA PHE A 298 4.86 -20.43 -5.61
C PHE A 298 5.27 -21.74 -6.30
N ASP A 299 5.37 -22.80 -5.50
CA ASP A 299 5.78 -24.11 -6.00
C ASP A 299 4.66 -24.85 -6.76
N GLY A 300 5.04 -25.51 -7.86
CA GLY A 300 4.19 -26.52 -8.52
C GLY A 300 3.24 -26.00 -9.61
N VAL A 301 3.18 -24.69 -9.85
CA VAL A 301 2.44 -24.06 -10.96
C VAL A 301 3.35 -23.73 -12.15
N ASP A 302 2.79 -23.74 -13.36
CA ASP A 302 3.49 -23.26 -14.56
C ASP A 302 3.29 -21.75 -14.74
N LEU A 303 4.31 -20.95 -14.36
CA LEU A 303 4.27 -19.49 -14.49
C LEU A 303 4.16 -18.99 -15.94
N THR A 304 4.38 -19.84 -16.96
CA THR A 304 4.22 -19.42 -18.35
C THR A 304 2.76 -19.38 -18.80
N GLN A 305 1.84 -19.94 -18.00
CA GLN A 305 0.42 -20.10 -18.37
C GLN A 305 -0.52 -19.95 -17.17
N ILE A 306 -0.36 -18.89 -16.38
CA ILE A 306 -1.29 -18.56 -15.28
C ILE A 306 -2.61 -18.04 -15.85
N ASN A 307 -3.74 -18.57 -15.36
CA ASN A 307 -5.07 -18.16 -15.79
C ASN A 307 -5.91 -17.49 -14.68
N GLU A 308 -5.47 -17.56 -13.42
CA GLU A 308 -6.14 -16.89 -12.31
C GLU A 308 -5.13 -16.50 -11.22
N VAL A 309 -5.34 -15.31 -10.67
CA VAL A 309 -4.78 -14.88 -9.38
C VAL A 309 -5.96 -14.70 -8.43
N ALA A 310 -5.87 -15.24 -7.22
CA ALA A 310 -6.87 -15.01 -6.19
C ALA A 310 -6.25 -14.47 -4.90
N LEU A 311 -6.89 -13.46 -4.30
CA LEU A 311 -6.65 -13.07 -2.91
C LEU A 311 -7.64 -13.85 -2.04
N LEU A 312 -7.12 -14.71 -1.16
CA LEU A 312 -7.88 -15.57 -0.27
C LEU A 312 -7.86 -14.97 1.14
N PHE A 313 -9.01 -14.52 1.62
CA PHE A 313 -9.17 -13.93 2.95
C PHE A 313 -9.41 -15.04 3.98
N ASP A 314 -8.37 -15.83 4.23
CA ASP A 314 -8.41 -17.09 4.98
C ASP A 314 -7.57 -17.09 6.27
N GLN A 315 -6.82 -16.01 6.53
CA GLN A 315 -5.92 -15.92 7.70
C GLN A 315 -6.56 -15.26 8.93
N THR A 316 -7.69 -14.57 8.77
CA THR A 316 -8.42 -13.93 9.89
C THR A 316 -9.92 -14.24 9.84
N PRO A 317 -10.62 -14.27 10.99
CA PRO A 317 -12.05 -14.60 11.02
C PRO A 317 -12.94 -13.63 10.21
N SER A 318 -12.54 -12.37 10.14
CA SER A 318 -13.18 -11.29 9.40
C SER A 318 -12.14 -10.21 9.11
N GLY A 319 -12.50 -9.24 8.26
CA GLY A 319 -11.70 -8.04 8.09
C GLY A 319 -12.22 -7.09 7.03
N SER A 320 -11.56 -5.93 6.95
CA SER A 320 -11.77 -4.93 5.90
C SER A 320 -10.45 -4.26 5.52
N LEU A 321 -10.14 -4.22 4.23
CA LEU A 321 -8.92 -3.65 3.68
C LEU A 321 -9.24 -2.58 2.63
N PHE A 322 -8.43 -1.53 2.62
CA PHE A 322 -8.26 -0.69 1.44
C PHE A 322 -7.22 -1.35 0.54
N VAL A 323 -7.52 -1.44 -0.76
CA VAL A 323 -6.63 -1.97 -1.79
C VAL A 323 -6.47 -0.93 -2.88
N GLY A 324 -5.22 -0.50 -3.05
CA GLY A 324 -4.82 0.47 -4.04
C GLY A 324 -4.52 -0.20 -5.37
N ASP A 325 -3.71 -1.24 -5.42
CA ASP A 325 -3.25 -1.86 -6.68
C ASP A 325 -2.86 -3.32 -6.48
N ILE A 326 -2.88 -4.07 -7.60
CA ILE A 326 -2.41 -5.44 -7.71
C ILE A 326 -1.63 -5.55 -9.02
N GLU A 327 -0.34 -5.87 -8.95
CA GLU A 327 0.55 -5.85 -10.10
C GLU A 327 1.59 -6.97 -10.06
N PHE A 328 2.06 -7.40 -11.23
CA PHE A 328 3.30 -8.16 -11.37
C PHE A 328 4.44 -7.22 -11.71
N VAL A 329 5.61 -7.46 -11.10
CA VAL A 329 6.79 -6.60 -11.24
C VAL A 329 8.02 -7.41 -11.67
N LYS A 330 8.73 -6.89 -12.67
CA LYS A 330 10.02 -7.41 -13.18
C LYS A 330 11.19 -6.88 -12.32
N PRO A 331 12.34 -7.58 -12.28
CA PRO A 331 13.51 -7.15 -11.52
C PRO A 331 14.11 -5.82 -12.00
#